data_AF-X1M8P4-F1
#
_entry.id   AF-X1M8P4-F1
#
_cell.length_a   1.000
_cell.length_b   1.000
_cell.length_c   1.000
_cell.angle_alpha   90.00
_cell.angle_beta   90.00
_cell.angle_gamma   90.00
#
_symmetry.space_group_name_H-M   'P 1'
#
loop_
_entity.id
_entity.type
_entity.pdbx_description
1 polymer ?
#
loop_
_entity_poly.entity_id
_entity_poly.type
_entity_poly.pdbx_seq_one_letter_code
_entity_poly.pdbx_strand_id
1 'polypeptide(L)' 'LTIYDMCKAVDREMVISDVKLFKKTGGKSGVFIRK' A
#
# COMPACT_ATOMS: atom_id res chain seq x y z
N LEU A 1 0.95 8.30 0.15
CA LEU A 1 1.72 9.44 -0.40
C LEU A 1 1.08 10.77 -0.05
N THR A 2 -0.21 11.00 -0.34
CA THR A 2 -0.94 12.22 0.08
C THR A 2 -0.93 12.45 1.60
N ILE A 3 -1.08 11.38 2.38
CA ILE A 3 -0.99 11.45 3.86
C ILE A 3 0.41 11.86 4.32
N TYR A 4 1.46 11.35 3.66
CA TYR A 4 2.83 11.78 3.96
C TYR A 4 3.01 13.27 3.65
N ASP A 5 2.47 13.75 2.53
CA ASP A 5 2.57 15.16 2.16
C ASP A 5 1.86 16.10 3.16
N MET A 6 0.74 15.67 3.73
CA MET A 6 0.01 16.41 4.77
C MET A 6 0.73 16.42 6.12
N CYS A 7 1.47 15.35 6.44
CA CYS A 7 2.05 15.16 7.78
C CYS A 7 3.58 15.33 7.84
N LYS A 8 4.28 15.47 6.71
CA LYS A 8 5.75 15.63 6.64
C LYS A 8 6.27 16.86 7.39
N ALA A 9 5.41 17.85 7.66
CA ALA A 9 5.77 19.02 8.44
C ALA A 9 5.86 18.72 9.95
N VAL A 10 5.12 17.72 10.41
CA VAL A 10 5.09 17.28 11.82
C VAL A 10 6.14 16.21 12.07
N ASP A 11 6.27 15.24 11.15
CA ASP A 11 7.27 14.19 11.23
C ASP A 11 7.75 13.81 9.82
N ARG A 12 9.05 14.02 9.57
CA ARG A 12 9.69 13.75 8.27
C ARG A 12 10.14 12.30 8.12
N GLU A 13 10.29 11.57 9.22
CA GLU A 13 10.76 10.18 9.23
C GLU A 13 9.60 9.17 9.08
N MET A 14 8.38 9.66 8.87
CA MET A 14 7.19 8.83 8.73
C MET A 14 7.32 7.80 7.59
N VAL A 15 7.25 6.51 7.92
CA VAL A 15 7.38 5.41 6.96
C VAL A 15 6.00 4.84 6.62
N ILE A 16 5.64 4.83 5.34
CA ILE A 16 4.46 4.08 4.87
C ILE A 16 4.87 2.61 4.73
N SER A 17 4.53 1.79 5.72
CA SER A 17 4.76 0.34 5.72
C SER A 17 3.55 -0.44 5.18
N ASP A 18 3.70 -1.77 5.05
CA ASP A 18 2.62 -2.72 4.72
C ASP A 18 1.91 -2.52 3.38
N VAL A 19 2.52 -1.79 2.44
CA VAL A 19 2.00 -1.66 1.08
C VAL A 19 2.13 -2.97 0.33
N LYS A 20 1.02 -3.68 0.18
CA LYS A 20 1.07 -5.08 -0.24
C LYS A 20 -0.27 -5.50 -0.88
N LEU A 21 -0.23 -6.28 -1.96
CA LEU A 21 -1.45 -6.76 -2.63
C LEU A 21 -2.16 -7.81 -1.76
N PHE A 22 -3.45 -7.59 -1.47
CA PHE A 22 -4.28 -8.52 -0.72
C PHE A 22 -5.13 -9.42 -1.62
N LYS A 23 -5.67 -8.87 -2.70
CA LYS A 23 -6.51 -9.61 -3.64
C LYS A 23 -6.28 -9.11 -5.06
N LYS A 24 -6.19 -10.04 -6.01
CA LYS A 24 -6.28 -9.78 -7.45
C LYS A 24 -7.21 -10.81 -8.05
N THR A 25 -8.04 -10.38 -9.00
CA THR A 25 -8.94 -11.26 -9.76
C THR A 25 -8.79 -10.95 -11.24
N GLY A 26 -8.70 -11.99 -12.07
CA GLY A 26 -8.66 -11.86 -13.53
C GLY A 26 -7.27 -11.97 -14.16
N GLY A 27 -7.26 -12.25 -15.46
CA GLY A 27 -6.08 -12.58 -16.26
C GLY A 27 -5.75 -14.07 -16.26
N LYS A 28 -4.76 -14.48 -17.08
CA LYS A 28 -4.30 -15.89 -17.20
C LYS A 28 -3.91 -16.51 -15.85
N SER A 29 -3.50 -15.69 -14.89
CA SER A 29 -3.06 -16.09 -13.56
C SER A 29 -4.21 -16.32 -12.54
N GLY A 30 -5.47 -16.04 -12.90
CA GLY A 30 -6.63 -16.31 -12.05
C GLY A 30 -6.77 -15.42 -10.81
N VAL A 31 -7.34 -15.99 -9.73
CA VAL A 31 -7.60 -15.29 -8.46
C VAL A 31 -6.42 -15.47 -7.50
N PHE A 32 -5.85 -14.36 -7.05
CA PHE A 32 -4.84 -14.32 -6.01
C PHE A 32 -5.45 -13.71 -4.75
N ILE A 33 -5.39 -14.44 -3.63
CA ILE A 33 -5.79 -13.98 -2.31
C ILE A 33 -4.62 -14.25 -1.36
N ARG A 34 -4.12 -13.21 -0.72
CA ARG A 34 -3.09 -13.33 0.31
C ARG A 34 -3.74 -13.77 1.63
N LYS A 35 -3.22 -14.85 2.22
CA LYS A 35 -3.56 -15.31 3.58
C LYS A 35 -2.92 -14.41 4.64
#